data_AF-A0A7Y0XFM2-F1
#
_entry.id   AF-A0A7Y0XFM2-F1
#
_cell.length_a   1.000
_cell.length_b   1.000
_cell.length_c   1.000
_cell.angle_alpha   90.00
_cell.angle_beta   90.00
_cell.angle_gamma   90.00
#
_symmetry.space_group_name_H-M   'P 1'
#
loop_
_entity.id
_entity.type
_entity.pdbx_description
1 polymer ?
#
loop_
_entity_poly.entity_id
_entity_poly.type
_entity_poly.pdbx_seq_one_letter_code
_entity_poly.pdbx_strand_id
1 'polypeptide(L)' 'PWSSMVLDESGVVANTWDLKEESSAIIVQDKTGKILFVKEGALEQDEITKVIELIKQNI' A
#
# COMPACT_ATOMS: atom_id res chain seq x y z
N PRO A 1 -6.00 16.08 -6.09
CA PRO A 1 -5.14 14.95 -5.64
C PRO A 1 -4.28 14.50 -6.82
N TRP A 2 -3.03 14.10 -6.57
CA TRP A 2 -2.14 13.56 -7.58
C TRP A 2 -1.92 12.07 -7.30
N SER A 3 -1.89 11.26 -8.35
CA SER A 3 -1.48 9.87 -8.29
C SER A 3 -0.20 9.71 -9.11
N SER A 4 0.72 8.87 -8.64
CA SER A 4 1.94 8.53 -9.35
C SER A 4 2.03 7.03 -9.49
N MET A 5 2.48 6.59 -10.66
CA MET A 5 2.81 5.20 -10.95
C MET A 5 4.29 5.16 -11.31
N VAL A 6 5.02 4.25 -10.66
CA VAL A 6 6.46 4.06 -10.88
C VAL A 6 6.67 2.60 -11.29
N LEU A 7 7.37 2.39 -12.41
CA LEU A 7 7.71 1.06 -12.91
C LEU A 7 9.02 0.58 -12.25
N ASP A 8 8.97 -0.55 -11.56
CA ASP A 8 10.15 -1.23 -11.02
C ASP A 8 10.75 -2.19 -12.07
N GLU A 9 11.38 -1.63 -13.11
CA GLU A 9 11.87 -2.38 -14.27
C GLU A 9 12.87 -3.49 -13.90
N SER A 10 13.74 -3.24 -12.92
CA SER A 10 14.75 -4.19 -12.47
C SER A 10 14.30 -5.06 -11.28
N GLY A 11 13.04 -4.92 -10.83
CA GLY A 11 12.51 -5.68 -9.69
C GLY A 11 13.20 -5.36 -8.35
N VAL A 12 13.85 -4.20 -8.21
CA VAL A 12 14.64 -3.86 -7.01
C VAL A 12 13.71 -3.67 -5.82
N VAL A 13 12.57 -3.00 -6.00
CA VAL A 13 11.59 -2.77 -4.94
C VAL A 13 10.91 -4.09 -4.58
N ALA A 14 10.50 -4.87 -5.59
CA ALA A 14 9.89 -6.19 -5.38
C ALA A 14 10.80 -7.11 -4.54
N ASN A 15 12.09 -7.18 -4.87
CA ASN A 15 13.07 -7.96 -4.12
C ASN A 15 13.30 -7.39 -2.71
N THR A 16 13.45 -6.07 -2.57
CA THR A 16 13.72 -5.43 -1.27
C THR A 16 12.57 -5.61 -0.29
N TRP A 17 11.34 -5.64 -0.81
CA TRP A 17 10.13 -5.81 -0.01
C TRP A 17 9.72 -7.28 0.14
N ASP A 18 10.50 -8.21 -0.41
CA ASP A 18 10.21 -9.66 -0.43
C ASP A 18 8.80 -9.96 -0.95
N LEU A 19 8.40 -9.24 -2.03
CA LEU A 19 7.09 -9.42 -2.63
C LEU A 19 7.00 -10.81 -3.26
N LYS A 20 6.03 -11.59 -2.78
CA LYS A 20 5.70 -12.88 -3.37
C LYS A 20 5.23 -12.70 -4.82
N GLU A 21 5.59 -13.66 -5.66
CA GLU A 21 5.14 -13.72 -7.06
C GLU A 21 3.60 -13.65 -7.13
N GLU A 22 3.09 -12.88 -8.10
CA GLU A 22 1.65 -12.62 -8.28
C GLU A 22 0.92 -12.01 -7.05
N SER A 23 1.66 -11.43 -6.10
CA SER A 23 1.10 -10.77 -4.92
C SER A 23 1.27 -9.25 -4.96
N SER A 24 0.72 -8.57 -3.95
CA SER A 24 0.85 -7.12 -3.75
C SER A 24 1.20 -6.80 -2.30
N ALA A 25 1.80 -5.63 -2.06
CA ALA A 25 1.85 -5.03 -0.74
C ALA A 25 1.11 -3.70 -0.77
N ILE A 26 0.18 -3.51 0.15
CA ILE A 26 -0.64 -2.30 0.28
C ILE A 26 -0.36 -1.70 1.63
N ILE A 27 0.14 -0.46 1.62
CA ILE A 27 0.60 0.25 2.81
C ILE A 27 -0.12 1.60 2.87
N VAL A 28 -0.70 1.91 4.04
CA VAL A 28 -1.26 3.24 4.33
C VAL A 28 -0.40 3.90 5.39
N GLN A 29 0.00 5.14 5.15
CA GLN A 29 0.78 5.95 6.07
C GLN A 29 0.12 7.31 6.31
N ASP A 30 0.40 7.93 7.46
CA ASP A 30 0.02 9.32 7.72
C ASP A 30 1.01 10.31 7.08
N LYS A 31 0.75 11.61 7.28
CA LYS A 31 1.58 12.70 6.75
C LYS A 31 3.01 12.74 7.30
N THR A 32 3.28 12.09 8.42
CA THR A 32 4.61 11.97 9.03
C THR A 32 5.36 10.73 8.54
N GLY A 33 4.71 9.89 7.73
CA GLY A 33 5.26 8.61 7.28
C GLY A 33 5.04 7.47 8.27
N LYS A 34 4.23 7.66 9.33
CA LYS A 34 3.90 6.58 10.24
C LYS A 34 2.98 5.58 9.54
N ILE A 35 3.33 4.30 9.60
CA ILE A 35 2.53 3.22 9.05
C ILE A 35 1.25 3.02 9.87
N LEU A 36 0.10 3.07 9.20
CA LEU A 36 -1.23 2.89 9.78
C LEU A 36 -1.83 1.52 9.43
N PHE A 37 -1.44 0.96 8.29
CA PHE A 37 -1.96 -0.30 7.78
C PHE A 37 -0.95 -0.94 6.81
N VAL A 38 -0.84 -2.26 6.87
CA VAL A 38 -0.06 -3.09 5.93
C VAL A 38 -0.89 -4.33 5.60
N LYS A 39 -0.97 -4.66 4.31
CA LYS A 39 -1.58 -5.88 3.80
C LYS A 39 -0.71 -6.48 2.71
N GLU A 40 -0.48 -7.79 2.79
CA GLU A 40 -0.04 -8.59 1.65
C GLU A 40 -1.25 -9.14 0.89
N GLY A 41 -1.19 -9.11 -0.43
CA GLY A 41 -2.25 -9.49 -1.33
C GLY A 41 -3.29 -8.39 -1.57
N ALA A 42 -4.31 -8.74 -2.36
CA ALA A 42 -5.41 -7.84 -2.65
C ALA A 42 -6.22 -7.52 -1.39
N LEU A 43 -6.80 -6.32 -1.32
CA LEU A 43 -7.73 -5.96 -0.26
C LEU A 43 -9.07 -6.69 -0.45
N GLU A 44 -9.61 -7.19 0.64
CA GLU A 44 -11.01 -7.60 0.74
C GLU A 44 -11.93 -6.40 0.96
N GLN A 45 -13.24 -6.60 0.81
CA GLN A 45 -14.22 -5.50 0.77
C GLN A 45 -14.29 -4.70 2.09
N ASP A 46 -14.13 -5.39 3.22
CA ASP A 46 -14.05 -4.80 4.55
C ASP A 46 -12.72 -4.05 4.74
N GLU A 47 -11.62 -4.58 4.22
CA GLU A 47 -10.30 -3.95 4.25
C GLU A 47 -10.27 -2.67 3.42
N ILE A 48 -10.92 -2.65 2.24
CA ILE A 48 -11.11 -1.43 1.45
C ILE A 48 -11.82 -0.36 2.28
N THR A 49 -12.90 -0.75 2.97
CA THR A 49 -13.70 0.18 3.78
C THR A 49 -12.84 0.77 4.90
N LYS A 50 -12.09 -0.09 5.60
CA LYS A 50 -11.16 0.31 6.67
C LYS A 50 -10.06 1.24 6.16
N VAL A 51 -9.46 0.95 5.01
CA VAL A 51 -8.41 1.79 4.39
C VAL A 51 -8.96 3.17 4.05
N ILE A 52 -10.16 3.25 3.48
CA ILE A 52 -10.80 4.54 3.16
C ILE A 52 -11.08 5.36 4.43
N GLU A 53 -11.50 4.72 5.51
CA GLU A 53 -11.71 5.38 6.81
C GLU A 53 -10.40 5.91 7.41
N LEU A 54 -9.33 5.11 7.38
CA LEU A 54 -8.00 5.52 7.82
C LEU A 54 -7.52 6.74 7.03
N ILE A 55 -7.69 6.75 5.71
CA ILE A 55 -7.34 7.90 4.88
C ILE A 55 -8.13 9.12 5.35
N LYS A 56 -9.47 9.03 5.46
CA LYS A 56 -10.34 10.15 5.88
C LYS A 56 -9.98 10.75 7.23
N GLN A 57 -9.54 9.93 8.19
CA GLN A 57 -9.14 10.40 9.53
C GLN A 57 -7.79 11.12 9.55
N ASN A 58 -6.95 10.93 8.52
CA ASN A 58 -5.58 11.42 8.46
C ASN A 58 -5.32 12.42 7.30
N ILE A 59 -6.39 12.91 6.63
CA ILE A 59 -6.31 13.93 5.56
C ILE A 59 -5.87 15.29 6.09
#